data_AF-A0A1C7LWV4-F1
#
_entry.id   AF-A0A1C7LWV4-F1
#
_cell.length_a   1.000
_cell.length_b   1.000
_cell.length_c   1.000
_cell.angle_alpha   90.00
_cell.angle_beta   90.00
_cell.angle_gamma   90.00
#
_symmetry.space_group_name_H-M   'P 1'
#
loop_
_entity.id
_entity.type
_entity.pdbx_description
1 polymer ?
#
loop_
_entity_poly.entity_id
_entity_poly.type
_entity_poly.pdbx_seq_one_letter_code
_entity_poly.pdbx_strand_id
1 'polypeptide(L)'
;MYAQCTICLDEFTPSNSPMSTRCGHLYCVECAAFHFGQERPTCAICRKPQTMSDLIKLFPSYPSDSTSHSPRESLNGLGTIGNAEVDACLEALQADDCPTEQALYRLELYLQLHFCFEESSEGRHVWMSMAAILAQLRIKAKDSDKRILELLKEHHTLKRTMEQREANSVQQIRRQRDERRKRLQDQILQQEEMKAEMHAIEERYYVVQRELAAAREKSEKDREVLTQVNVEMKRWRATAAGYKKKYYASKAQLTSFKKLAQGDIDHSSDESLQIV
;
A
#
# COMPACT_ATOMS: atom_id res chain seq x y z
N MET A 1 8.09 20.63 -8.33
CA MET A 1 8.74 19.57 -9.12
C MET A 1 8.00 19.50 -10.44
N TYR A 2 8.69 19.77 -11.55
CA TYR A 2 8.11 19.61 -12.88
C TYR A 2 8.24 18.13 -13.28
N ALA A 3 7.23 17.60 -13.97
CA ALA A 3 7.31 16.26 -14.53
C ALA A 3 8.26 16.28 -15.74
N GLN A 4 9.09 15.25 -15.87
CA GLN A 4 10.09 15.10 -16.92
C GLN A 4 9.87 13.80 -17.70
N CYS A 5 10.33 13.76 -18.95
CA CYS A 5 10.30 12.54 -19.75
C CYS A 5 11.26 11.49 -19.18
N THR A 6 10.78 10.25 -19.02
CA THR A 6 11.62 9.16 -18.48
C THR A 6 12.76 8.68 -19.39
N ILE A 7 12.78 9.08 -20.67
CA ILE A 7 13.81 8.70 -21.65
C ILE A 7 14.84 9.82 -21.84
N CYS A 8 14.41 11.01 -22.30
CA CYS A 8 15.33 12.12 -22.55
C CYS A 8 15.60 13.01 -21.33
N LEU A 9 14.83 12.87 -20.24
CA LEU A 9 14.89 13.68 -19.03
C LEU A 9 14.52 15.17 -19.21
N ASP A 10 14.02 15.56 -20.40
CA ASP A 10 13.55 16.92 -20.64
C ASP A 10 12.26 17.22 -19.87
N GLU A 11 12.10 18.48 -19.47
CA GLU A 11 10.89 18.99 -18.83
C GLU A 11 9.73 19.12 -19.83
N PHE A 12 8.51 18.79 -19.39
CA PHE A 12 7.33 18.93 -20.24
C PHE A 12 6.93 20.40 -20.39
N THR A 13 7.08 20.92 -21.61
CA THR A 13 6.66 22.26 -22.02
C THR A 13 5.40 22.17 -22.91
N PRO A 14 4.73 23.31 -23.21
CA PRO A 14 3.62 23.31 -24.17
C PRO A 14 4.00 22.80 -25.58
N SER A 15 5.27 22.89 -25.98
CA SER A 15 5.78 22.30 -27.23
C SER A 15 5.97 20.78 -27.14
N ASN A 16 6.24 20.26 -25.94
CA ASN A 16 6.54 18.85 -25.67
C ASN A 16 5.43 18.21 -24.83
N SER A 17 4.26 18.02 -25.45
CA SER A 17 3.09 17.42 -24.76
C SER A 17 3.45 16.05 -24.16
N PRO A 18 3.18 15.80 -22.88
CA PRO A 18 3.39 14.48 -22.27
C PRO A 18 2.35 13.46 -22.75
N MET A 19 2.82 12.22 -22.91
CA MET A 19 2.01 11.02 -23.10
C MET A 19 2.22 10.07 -21.92
N SER A 20 1.14 9.49 -21.41
CA SER A 20 1.17 8.53 -20.31
C SER A 20 0.85 7.13 -20.82
N THR A 21 1.62 6.15 -20.35
CA THR A 21 1.28 4.73 -20.51
C THR A 21 0.13 4.33 -19.58
N ARG A 22 -0.56 3.20 -19.84
CA ARG A 22 -1.58 2.69 -18.92
C ARG A 22 -1.06 2.36 -17.51
N CYS A 23 0.26 2.19 -17.39
CA CYS A 23 0.93 1.97 -16.11
C CYS A 23 1.38 3.26 -15.40
N GLY A 24 1.10 4.44 -15.97
CA GLY A 24 1.32 5.75 -15.33
C GLY A 24 2.70 6.38 -15.57
N HIS A 25 3.56 5.80 -16.40
CA HIS A 25 4.86 6.40 -16.74
C HIS A 25 4.73 7.37 -17.91
N LEU A 26 5.45 8.49 -17.82
CA LEU A 26 5.36 9.64 -18.72
C LEU A 26 6.52 9.70 -19.71
N TYR A 27 6.19 10.06 -20.96
CA TYR A 27 7.12 10.22 -22.09
C TYR A 27 6.75 11.50 -22.86
N CYS A 28 7.72 12.17 -23.49
CA CYS A 28 7.39 13.18 -24.50
C CYS A 28 6.91 12.49 -25.78
N VAL A 29 6.18 13.19 -26.65
CA VAL A 29 5.64 12.63 -27.90
C VAL A 29 6.72 12.01 -28.78
N GLU A 30 7.89 12.63 -28.91
CA GLU A 30 8.98 12.15 -29.75
C GLU A 30 9.58 10.83 -29.22
N CYS A 31 9.91 10.79 -27.93
CA CYS A 31 10.41 9.58 -27.28
C CYS A 31 9.36 8.47 -27.29
N ALA A 32 8.08 8.81 -27.13
CA ALA A 32 6.99 7.86 -27.21
C ALA A 32 6.87 7.25 -28.62
N ALA A 33 6.88 8.07 -29.67
CA ALA A 33 6.79 7.61 -31.05
C ALA A 33 7.98 6.71 -31.43
N PHE A 34 9.19 7.07 -31.01
CA PHE A 34 10.40 6.28 -31.26
C PHE A 34 10.39 4.94 -30.51
N HIS A 35 10.07 4.95 -29.21
CA HIS A 35 10.12 3.76 -28.37
C HIS A 35 8.96 2.79 -28.62
N PHE A 36 7.74 3.32 -28.77
CA PHE A 36 6.53 2.51 -28.95
C PHE A 36 6.21 2.19 -30.43
N GLY A 37 7.03 2.64 -31.38
CA GLY A 37 6.95 2.28 -32.80
C GLY A 37 7.59 0.94 -33.18
N GLN A 38 8.19 0.23 -32.22
CA GLN A 38 8.84 -1.07 -32.44
C GLN A 38 7.81 -2.22 -32.47
N GLU A 39 8.19 -3.40 -33.00
CA GLU A 39 7.28 -4.55 -33.15
C GLU A 39 6.70 -5.08 -31.82
N ARG A 40 7.43 -4.94 -30.71
CA ARG A 40 7.03 -5.43 -29.38
C ARG A 40 7.32 -4.39 -28.30
N PRO A 41 6.62 -3.25 -28.32
CA PRO A 41 6.95 -2.16 -27.43
C PRO A 41 6.50 -2.47 -25.99
N THR A 42 7.34 -2.10 -25.04
CA THR A 42 7.09 -2.27 -23.60
C THR A 42 7.46 -0.99 -22.87
N CYS A 43 6.79 -0.69 -21.76
CA CYS A 43 7.12 0.48 -20.95
C CYS A 43 8.60 0.43 -20.48
N ALA A 44 9.36 1.50 -20.69
CA ALA A 44 10.78 1.55 -20.34
C ALA A 44 11.07 1.34 -18.84
N ILE A 45 10.09 1.67 -17.98
CA ILE A 45 10.24 1.57 -16.51
C ILE A 45 9.77 0.20 -16.00
N CYS A 46 8.50 -0.15 -16.23
CA CYS A 46 7.90 -1.36 -15.63
C CYS A 46 7.83 -2.55 -16.58
N ARG A 47 8.29 -2.40 -17.84
CA ARG A 47 8.35 -3.44 -18.88
C ARG A 47 7.01 -4.10 -19.24
N LYS A 48 5.88 -3.50 -18.84
CA LYS A 48 4.56 -3.97 -19.27
C LYS A 48 4.38 -3.73 -20.78
N PRO A 49 3.83 -4.69 -21.55
CA PRO A 49 3.52 -4.51 -22.97
C PRO A 49 2.54 -3.35 -23.16
N GLN A 50 2.85 -2.45 -24.10
CA GLN A 50 2.02 -1.29 -24.45
C GLN A 50 2.26 -0.97 -25.92
N THR A 51 1.21 -0.68 -26.68
CA THR A 51 1.33 -0.19 -28.06
C THR A 51 1.24 1.34 -28.13
N MET A 52 1.62 1.95 -29.25
CA MET A 52 1.49 3.40 -29.46
C MET A 52 0.04 3.89 -29.27
N SER A 53 -0.94 3.07 -29.65
CA SER A 53 -2.38 3.35 -29.46
C SER A 53 -2.84 3.25 -28.00
N ASP A 54 -2.07 2.61 -27.12
CA ASP A 54 -2.38 2.53 -25.68
C ASP A 54 -1.95 3.78 -24.91
N LEU A 55 -1.20 4.68 -25.53
CA LEU A 55 -0.71 5.89 -24.91
C LEU A 55 -1.78 6.97 -24.86
N ILE A 56 -1.91 7.62 -23.69
CA ILE A 56 -2.90 8.66 -23.43
C ILE A 56 -2.21 10.02 -23.45
N LYS A 57 -2.61 10.91 -24.36
CA LYS A 57 -2.14 12.31 -24.37
C LYS A 57 -2.81 13.07 -23.23
N LEU A 58 -2.03 13.57 -22.27
CA LEU A 58 -2.58 14.19 -21.04
C LEU A 58 -3.14 15.60 -21.26
N PHE A 59 -2.67 16.31 -22.28
CA PHE A 59 -3.16 17.64 -22.65
C PHE A 59 -3.58 17.64 -24.12
N PRO A 60 -4.83 17.27 -24.44
CA PRO A 60 -5.37 17.43 -25.77
C PRO A 60 -5.26 18.90 -26.19
N SER A 61 -4.70 19.16 -27.35
CA SER A 61 -4.67 20.50 -27.93
C SER A 61 -6.09 20.80 -28.40
N TYR A 62 -6.92 21.36 -27.53
CA TYR A 62 -8.20 21.90 -27.95
C TYR A 62 -7.89 23.10 -28.86
N PRO A 63 -8.42 23.15 -30.09
CA PRO A 63 -8.32 24.36 -30.88
C PRO A 63 -8.95 25.47 -30.05
N SER A 64 -8.16 26.49 -29.73
CA SER A 64 -8.68 27.71 -29.14
C SER A 64 -9.59 28.34 -30.19
N ASP A 65 -10.91 28.24 -30.01
CA ASP A 65 -11.94 28.89 -30.81
C ASP A 65 -11.84 30.42 -30.61
N SER A 66 -10.85 31.05 -31.25
CA SER A 66 -10.69 32.51 -31.29
C SER A 66 -11.34 33.15 -32.51
N THR A 67 -12.42 32.56 -33.05
CA THR A 67 -13.26 33.16 -34.09
C THR A 67 -14.54 33.75 -33.50
N SER A 68 -14.43 34.94 -32.93
CA SER A 68 -15.58 35.79 -32.59
C SER A 68 -16.13 36.44 -33.87
N HIS A 69 -17.14 35.82 -34.49
CA HIS A 69 -17.95 36.46 -35.53
C HIS A 69 -19.34 36.78 -34.96
N SER A 70 -19.65 38.06 -34.85
CA SER A 70 -21.02 38.56 -34.66
C SER A 70 -21.38 39.46 -35.84
N PRO A 71 -22.43 39.13 -36.58
CA PRO A 71 -23.20 40.11 -37.34
C PRO A 71 -24.64 40.13 -36.80
N ARG A 72 -24.99 41.21 -36.08
CA ARG A 72 -26.39 41.62 -35.86
C ARG A 72 -26.82 42.48 -37.05
N GLU A 73 -27.70 41.95 -37.90
CA GLU A 73 -28.45 42.74 -38.87
C GLU A 73 -29.86 43.00 -38.33
N SER A 74 -30.25 44.28 -38.33
CA SER A 74 -31.56 44.77 -37.91
C SER A 74 -32.54 44.79 -39.07
N LEU A 75 -33.73 44.22 -38.85
CA LEU A 75 -34.87 44.32 -39.75
C LEU A 75 -35.99 45.04 -38.97
N ASN A 76 -36.05 46.36 -39.16
CA ASN A 76 -37.06 47.23 -38.58
C ASN A 76 -38.11 47.61 -39.64
N GLY A 77 -39.37 47.51 -39.25
CA GLY A 77 -40.41 48.41 -39.71
C GLY A 77 -41.62 47.73 -40.34
N LEU A 78 -42.63 47.42 -39.52
CA LEU A 78 -44.06 47.68 -39.82
C LEU A 78 -45.04 47.32 -38.66
N GLY A 79 -44.71 47.57 -37.39
CA GLY A 79 -45.58 47.22 -36.24
C GLY A 79 -45.59 48.23 -35.09
N THR A 80 -45.19 49.48 -35.32
CA THR A 80 -44.71 50.41 -34.28
C THR A 80 -45.71 50.93 -33.25
N ILE A 81 -47.02 50.66 -33.37
CA ILE A 81 -48.03 51.15 -32.41
C ILE A 81 -48.65 50.01 -31.57
N GLY A 82 -48.49 48.76 -31.97
CA GLY A 82 -48.77 47.62 -31.09
C GLY A 82 -47.49 47.06 -30.45
N ASN A 83 -46.37 47.18 -31.16
CA ASN A 83 -45.09 46.69 -30.69
C ASN A 83 -44.52 47.56 -29.59
N ALA A 84 -44.77 48.87 -29.52
CA ALA A 84 -44.19 49.69 -28.45
C ALA A 84 -44.67 49.23 -27.05
N GLU A 85 -45.94 48.90 -26.91
CA GLU A 85 -46.51 48.39 -25.66
C GLU A 85 -46.17 46.91 -25.41
N VAL A 86 -46.13 46.10 -26.47
CA VAL A 86 -45.69 44.69 -26.36
C VAL A 86 -44.20 44.61 -26.03
N ASP A 87 -43.37 45.47 -26.62
CA ASP A 87 -41.93 45.62 -26.38
C ASP A 87 -41.69 46.20 -25.00
N ALA A 88 -42.50 47.14 -24.51
CA ALA A 88 -42.42 47.60 -23.11
C ALA A 88 -42.82 46.49 -22.12
N CYS A 89 -43.79 45.64 -22.47
CA CYS A 89 -44.11 44.45 -21.68
C CYS A 89 -42.98 43.40 -21.78
N LEU A 90 -42.36 43.23 -22.95
CA LEU A 90 -41.25 42.32 -23.17
C LEU A 90 -39.98 42.81 -22.44
N GLU A 91 -39.67 44.10 -22.46
CA GLU A 91 -38.59 44.72 -21.69
C GLU A 91 -38.84 44.57 -20.19
N ALA A 92 -40.08 44.77 -19.73
CA ALA A 92 -40.44 44.53 -18.34
C ALA A 92 -40.37 43.05 -17.93
N LEU A 93 -40.55 42.11 -18.88
CA LEU A 93 -40.35 40.67 -18.67
C LEU A 93 -38.89 40.23 -18.80
N GLN A 94 -38.07 40.96 -19.57
CA GLN A 94 -36.65 40.70 -19.80
C GLN A 94 -35.74 41.39 -18.78
N ALA A 95 -36.23 42.42 -18.08
CA ALA A 95 -35.56 42.94 -16.90
C ALA A 95 -35.53 41.84 -15.83
N ASP A 96 -34.36 41.23 -15.63
CA ASP A 96 -34.10 40.06 -14.76
C ASP A 96 -34.63 40.18 -13.31
N ASP A 97 -35.01 41.38 -12.88
CA ASP A 97 -35.50 41.69 -11.53
C ASP A 97 -37.02 41.91 -11.42
N CYS A 98 -37.80 41.81 -12.50
CA CYS A 98 -39.25 41.97 -12.42
C CYS A 98 -39.91 40.65 -11.99
N PRO A 99 -40.54 40.57 -10.81
CA PRO A 99 -41.24 39.36 -10.39
C PRO A 99 -42.35 39.06 -11.40
N THR A 100 -42.41 37.83 -11.89
CA THR A 100 -43.40 37.38 -12.89
C THR A 100 -44.84 37.74 -12.51
N GLU A 101 -45.16 37.77 -11.21
CA GLU A 101 -46.46 38.23 -10.70
C GLU A 101 -46.74 39.72 -10.98
N GLN A 102 -45.73 40.58 -10.93
CA GLN A 102 -45.88 42.02 -11.16
C GLN A 102 -46.08 42.34 -12.64
N ALA A 103 -45.41 41.61 -13.53
CA ALA A 103 -45.65 41.69 -14.98
C ALA A 103 -47.06 41.18 -15.35
N LEU A 104 -47.48 40.04 -14.79
CA LEU A 104 -48.83 39.50 -15.00
C LEU A 104 -49.93 40.42 -14.46
N TYR A 105 -49.72 41.05 -13.30
CA TYR A 105 -50.65 42.03 -12.72
C TYR A 105 -50.80 43.28 -13.58
N ARG A 106 -49.70 43.80 -14.14
CA ARG A 106 -49.74 44.96 -15.06
C ARG A 106 -50.48 44.64 -16.35
N LEU A 107 -50.25 43.44 -16.91
CA LEU A 107 -51.00 42.96 -18.06
C LEU A 107 -52.50 42.88 -17.76
N GLU A 108 -52.89 42.27 -16.64
CA GLU A 108 -54.29 42.15 -16.21
C GLU A 108 -54.97 43.52 -16.03
N LEU A 109 -54.28 44.49 -15.42
CA LEU A 109 -54.76 45.86 -15.25
C LEU A 109 -54.95 46.56 -16.61
N TYR A 110 -54.02 46.36 -17.55
CA TYR A 110 -54.12 46.91 -18.89
C TYR A 110 -55.29 46.30 -19.67
N LEU A 111 -55.51 44.98 -19.54
CA LEU A 111 -56.65 44.34 -20.18
C LEU A 111 -58.00 44.81 -19.57
N GLN A 112 -58.06 45.07 -18.26
CA GLN A 112 -59.25 45.62 -17.62
C GLN A 112 -59.58 47.05 -18.09
N LEU A 113 -58.55 47.88 -18.30
CA LEU A 113 -58.71 49.24 -18.82
C LEU A 113 -59.24 49.24 -20.26
N HIS A 114 -58.73 48.35 -21.13
CA HIS A 114 -59.21 48.23 -22.52
C HIS A 114 -60.60 47.64 -22.65
N PHE A 115 -61.01 46.77 -21.72
CA PHE A 115 -62.37 46.22 -21.69
C PHE A 115 -63.46 47.30 -21.57
N CYS A 116 -63.14 48.48 -21.04
CA CYS A 116 -64.06 49.62 -20.94
C CYS A 116 -64.23 50.41 -22.25
N PHE A 117 -63.39 50.22 -23.27
CA PHE A 117 -63.35 51.08 -24.46
C PHE A 117 -63.87 50.44 -25.75
N GLU A 118 -64.17 49.14 -25.79
CA GLU A 118 -64.66 48.47 -27.01
C GLU A 118 -66.18 48.20 -27.00
N GLU A 119 -66.90 48.85 -27.92
CA GLU A 119 -68.34 48.62 -28.15
C GLU A 119 -68.63 47.40 -29.06
N SER A 120 -67.62 46.79 -29.68
CA SER A 120 -67.81 45.65 -30.59
C SER A 120 -67.91 44.31 -29.84
N SER A 121 -68.86 43.47 -30.23
CA SER A 121 -69.07 42.14 -29.63
C SER A 121 -67.93 41.15 -29.92
N GLU A 122 -67.21 41.34 -31.04
CA GLU A 122 -66.10 40.48 -31.44
C GLU A 122 -64.83 40.73 -30.61
N GLY A 123 -64.52 42.00 -30.31
CA GLY A 123 -63.40 42.36 -29.44
C GLY A 123 -63.54 41.74 -28.05
N ARG A 124 -64.75 41.81 -27.47
CA ARG A 124 -65.07 41.23 -26.15
C ARG A 124 -64.73 39.74 -26.04
N HIS A 125 -64.95 38.96 -27.11
CA HIS A 125 -64.61 37.53 -27.11
C HIS A 125 -63.10 37.28 -27.09
N VAL A 126 -62.32 38.05 -27.85
CA VAL A 126 -60.86 37.97 -27.84
C VAL A 126 -60.32 38.35 -26.46
N TRP A 127 -60.85 39.40 -25.85
CA TRP A 127 -60.47 39.82 -24.49
C TRP A 127 -60.75 38.76 -23.43
N MET A 128 -61.94 38.14 -23.45
CA MET A 128 -62.25 37.05 -22.52
C MET A 128 -61.32 35.84 -22.72
N SER A 129 -60.95 35.54 -23.96
CA SER A 129 -59.99 34.47 -24.26
C SER A 129 -58.59 34.79 -23.72
N MET A 130 -58.10 36.02 -23.93
CA MET A 130 -56.80 36.46 -23.40
C MET A 130 -56.78 36.48 -21.87
N ALA A 131 -57.83 36.97 -21.23
CA ALA A 131 -57.96 36.95 -19.77
C ALA A 131 -57.96 35.51 -19.21
N ALA A 132 -58.66 34.59 -19.88
CA ALA A 132 -58.66 33.17 -19.50
C ALA A 132 -57.26 32.54 -19.65
N ILE A 133 -56.53 32.85 -20.72
CA ILE A 133 -55.16 32.37 -20.94
C ILE A 133 -54.22 32.92 -19.86
N LEU A 134 -54.29 34.22 -19.53
CA LEU A 134 -53.46 34.81 -18.46
C LEU A 134 -53.77 34.23 -17.08
N ALA A 135 -55.04 33.98 -16.78
CA ALA A 135 -55.43 33.29 -15.55
C ALA A 135 -54.84 31.88 -15.47
N GLN A 136 -54.86 31.12 -16.58
CA GLN A 136 -54.22 29.80 -16.66
C GLN A 136 -52.69 29.90 -16.50
N LEU A 137 -52.05 30.88 -17.12
CA LEU A 137 -50.61 31.13 -16.98
C LEU A 137 -50.24 31.46 -15.52
N ARG A 138 -51.08 32.22 -14.82
CA ARG A 138 -50.87 32.54 -13.39
C ARG A 138 -50.98 31.32 -12.49
N ILE A 139 -51.96 30.46 -12.74
CA ILE A 139 -52.11 29.19 -11.99
C ILE A 139 -50.87 28.31 -12.22
N LYS A 140 -50.46 28.15 -13.49
CA LYS A 140 -49.26 27.38 -13.84
C LYS A 140 -47.98 27.97 -13.22
N ALA A 141 -47.83 29.30 -13.21
CA ALA A 141 -46.70 29.98 -12.59
C ALA A 141 -46.62 29.69 -11.08
N LYS A 142 -47.75 29.77 -10.38
CA LYS A 142 -47.83 29.44 -8.94
C LYS A 142 -47.53 27.97 -8.66
N ASP A 143 -47.98 27.07 -9.52
CA ASP A 143 -47.68 25.65 -9.39
C ASP A 143 -46.20 25.35 -9.71
N SER A 144 -45.59 26.06 -10.66
CA SER A 144 -44.14 25.97 -10.89
C SER A 144 -43.33 26.49 -9.71
N ASP A 145 -43.75 27.58 -9.05
CA ASP A 145 -43.04 28.12 -7.88
C ASP A 145 -43.06 27.13 -6.71
N LYS A 146 -44.22 26.50 -6.46
CA LYS A 146 -44.33 25.42 -5.46
C LYS A 146 -43.39 24.27 -5.81
N ARG A 147 -43.35 23.86 -7.08
CA ARG A 147 -42.48 22.77 -7.54
C ARG A 147 -41.00 23.13 -7.39
N ILE A 148 -40.60 24.37 -7.69
CA ILE A 148 -39.23 24.85 -7.49
C ILE A 148 -38.87 24.81 -6.00
N LEU A 149 -39.75 25.26 -5.11
CA LEU A 149 -39.53 25.19 -3.66
C LEU A 149 -39.39 23.75 -3.15
N GLU A 150 -40.18 22.81 -3.68
CA GLU A 150 -40.02 21.38 -3.39
C GLU A 150 -38.67 20.85 -3.86
N LEU A 151 -38.28 21.12 -5.10
CA LEU A 151 -37.00 20.69 -5.66
C LEU A 151 -35.81 21.27 -4.89
N LEU A 152 -35.89 22.52 -4.42
CA LEU A 152 -34.86 23.11 -3.57
C LEU A 152 -34.75 22.38 -2.22
N LYS A 153 -35.88 22.00 -1.60
CA LYS A 153 -35.90 21.20 -0.37
C LYS A 153 -35.32 19.80 -0.59
N GLU A 154 -35.68 19.14 -1.68
CA GLU A 154 -35.13 17.84 -2.08
C GLU A 154 -33.62 17.95 -2.31
N HIS A 155 -33.16 18.97 -3.04
CA HIS A 155 -31.75 19.23 -3.29
C HIS A 155 -30.97 19.45 -1.98
N HIS A 156 -31.48 20.27 -1.05
CA HIS A 156 -30.85 20.48 0.25
C HIS A 156 -30.78 19.19 1.08
N THR A 157 -31.85 18.37 1.03
CA THR A 157 -31.89 17.08 1.73
C THR A 157 -30.85 16.14 1.16
N LEU A 158 -30.80 16.00 -0.17
CA LEU A 158 -29.83 15.16 -0.86
C LEU A 158 -28.40 15.60 -0.56
N LYS A 159 -28.13 16.92 -0.63
CA LYS A 159 -26.81 17.49 -0.30
C LYS A 159 -26.36 17.10 1.11
N ARG A 160 -27.22 17.27 2.13
CA ARG A 160 -26.91 16.86 3.51
C ARG A 160 -26.64 15.36 3.63
N THR A 161 -27.42 14.52 2.95
CA THR A 161 -27.19 13.06 2.99
C THR A 161 -25.88 12.66 2.32
N MET A 162 -25.49 13.33 1.25
CA MET A 162 -24.21 13.12 0.57
C MET A 162 -23.05 13.54 1.47
N GLU A 163 -23.10 14.75 2.04
CA GLU A 163 -22.09 15.24 2.99
C GLU A 163 -21.93 14.30 4.21
N GLN A 164 -23.04 13.77 4.73
CA GLN A 164 -23.01 12.81 5.83
C GLN A 164 -22.38 11.48 5.42
N ARG A 165 -22.69 10.97 4.21
CA ARG A 165 -22.07 9.74 3.69
C ARG A 165 -20.56 9.91 3.49
N GLU A 166 -20.14 11.05 2.95
CA GLU A 166 -18.72 11.37 2.78
C GLU A 166 -18.01 11.49 4.13
N ALA A 167 -18.61 12.17 5.11
CA ALA A 167 -18.05 12.27 6.47
C ALA A 167 -17.86 10.90 7.12
N ASN A 168 -18.86 10.02 7.00
CA ASN A 168 -18.79 8.65 7.50
C ASN A 168 -17.70 7.82 6.79
N SER A 169 -17.60 7.96 5.46
CA SER A 169 -16.57 7.29 4.66
C SER A 169 -15.16 7.74 5.06
N VAL A 170 -14.93 9.04 5.22
CA VAL A 170 -13.65 9.59 5.71
C VAL A 170 -13.33 9.08 7.11
N GLN A 171 -14.32 9.02 8.01
CA GLN A 171 -14.12 8.49 9.35
C GLN A 171 -13.75 7.00 9.34
N GLN A 172 -14.39 6.20 8.47
CA GLN A 172 -14.06 4.78 8.31
C GLN A 172 -12.64 4.58 7.78
N ILE A 173 -12.23 5.34 6.76
CA ILE A 173 -10.86 5.29 6.22
C ILE A 173 -9.83 5.66 7.30
N ARG A 174 -10.12 6.67 8.13
CA ARG A 174 -9.26 7.05 9.27
C ARG A 174 -9.10 5.89 10.27
N ARG A 175 -10.19 5.24 10.67
CA ARG A 175 -10.16 4.07 11.57
C ARG A 175 -9.32 2.94 10.98
N GLN A 176 -9.51 2.62 9.71
CA GLN A 176 -8.73 1.58 9.03
C GLN A 176 -7.24 1.91 8.95
N ARG A 177 -6.89 3.18 8.70
CA ARG A 177 -5.50 3.64 8.69
C ARG A 177 -4.85 3.50 10.07
N ASP A 178 -5.56 3.88 11.13
CA ASP A 178 -5.06 3.83 12.50
C ASP A 178 -4.91 2.38 12.99
N GLU A 179 -5.85 1.49 12.65
CA GLU A 179 -5.72 0.05 12.86
C GLU A 179 -4.51 -0.53 12.12
N ARG A 180 -4.30 -0.16 10.85
CA ARG A 180 -3.14 -0.62 10.07
C ARG A 180 -1.84 -0.13 10.69
N ARG A 181 -1.79 1.13 11.16
CA ARG A 181 -0.62 1.68 11.86
C ARG A 181 -0.31 0.91 13.13
N LYS A 182 -1.34 0.58 13.93
CA LYS A 182 -1.18 -0.22 15.15
C LYS A 182 -0.62 -1.62 14.82
N ARG A 183 -1.18 -2.31 13.83
CA ARG A 183 -0.66 -3.63 13.40
C ARG A 183 0.80 -3.58 12.95
N LEU A 184 1.19 -2.55 12.21
CA LEU A 184 2.59 -2.37 11.79
C LEU A 184 3.51 -2.11 13.00
N GLN A 185 3.05 -1.33 13.98
CA GLN A 185 3.81 -1.10 15.21
C GLN A 185 3.97 -2.39 16.03
N ASP A 186 2.91 -3.19 16.15
CA ASP A 186 2.95 -4.49 16.83
C ASP A 186 3.92 -5.45 16.11
N GLN A 187 3.93 -5.46 14.78
CA GLN A 187 4.89 -6.25 13.99
C GLN A 187 6.35 -5.81 14.18
N ILE A 188 6.61 -4.50 14.29
CA ILE A 188 7.95 -3.98 14.57
C ILE A 188 8.42 -4.45 15.95
N LEU A 189 7.57 -4.34 16.97
CA LEU A 189 7.90 -4.80 18.33
C LEU A 189 8.18 -6.31 18.36
N GLN A 190 7.38 -7.13 17.67
CA GLN A 190 7.62 -8.57 17.54
C GLN A 190 8.95 -8.87 16.84
N GLN A 191 9.32 -8.11 15.80
CA GLN A 191 10.62 -8.28 15.14
C GLN A 191 11.79 -7.90 16.04
N GLU A 192 11.64 -6.87 16.87
CA GLU A 192 12.66 -6.48 17.85
C GLU A 192 12.83 -7.54 18.94
N GLU A 193 11.72 -8.10 19.45
CA GLU A 193 11.72 -9.20 20.41
C GLU A 193 12.41 -10.44 19.82
N MET A 194 12.03 -10.87 18.61
CA MET A 194 12.68 -12.00 17.93
C MET A 194 14.18 -11.76 17.72
N LYS A 195 14.59 -10.53 17.36
CA LYS A 195 16.02 -10.20 17.21
C LYS A 195 16.76 -10.30 18.53
N ALA A 196 16.16 -9.83 19.63
CA ALA A 196 16.74 -9.96 20.96
C ALA A 196 16.87 -11.42 21.38
N GLU A 197 15.85 -12.25 21.11
CA GLU A 197 15.91 -13.69 21.34
C GLU A 197 17.01 -14.38 20.54
N MET A 198 17.15 -14.05 19.25
CA MET A 198 18.23 -14.60 18.42
C MET A 198 19.61 -14.24 18.98
N HIS A 199 19.83 -12.98 19.36
CA HIS A 199 21.09 -12.56 19.98
C HIS A 199 21.37 -13.32 21.28
N ALA A 200 20.35 -13.51 22.13
CA ALA A 200 20.49 -14.29 23.36
C ALA A 200 20.79 -15.79 23.10
N ILE A 201 20.31 -16.34 21.97
CA ILE A 201 20.67 -17.71 21.54
C ILE A 201 22.12 -17.74 21.05
N GLU A 202 22.56 -16.76 20.25
CA GLU A 202 23.93 -16.67 19.75
C GLU A 202 24.96 -16.55 20.89
N GLU A 203 24.68 -15.72 21.90
CA GLU A 203 25.52 -15.61 23.10
C GLU A 203 25.63 -16.94 23.85
N ARG A 204 24.50 -17.64 24.05
CA ARG A 204 24.48 -18.96 24.69
C ARG A 204 25.25 -19.99 23.87
N TYR A 205 25.09 -19.98 22.55
CA TYR A 205 25.84 -20.85 21.65
C TYR A 205 27.34 -20.63 21.77
N TYR A 206 27.80 -19.37 21.80
CA TYR A 206 29.20 -19.03 21.98
C TYR A 206 29.77 -19.53 23.32
N VAL A 207 28.99 -19.38 24.41
CA VAL A 207 29.39 -19.90 25.73
C VAL A 207 29.57 -21.42 25.70
N VAL A 208 28.59 -22.15 25.16
CA VAL A 208 28.65 -23.61 25.04
C VAL A 208 29.81 -24.04 24.15
N GLN A 209 30.07 -23.32 23.05
CA GLN A 209 31.20 -23.61 22.16
C GLN A 209 32.55 -23.46 22.89
N ARG A 210 32.70 -22.43 23.72
CA ARG A 210 33.91 -22.22 24.54
C ARG A 210 34.07 -23.32 25.59
N GLU A 211 33.00 -23.72 26.26
CA GLU A 211 33.03 -24.82 27.24
C GLU A 211 33.38 -26.16 26.59
N LEU A 212 32.81 -26.44 25.41
CA LEU A 212 33.14 -27.64 24.63
C LEU A 212 34.62 -27.67 24.22
N ALA A 213 35.18 -26.53 23.80
CA ALA A 213 36.61 -26.42 23.48
C ALA A 213 37.50 -26.71 24.70
N ALA A 214 37.17 -26.11 25.86
CA ALA A 214 37.89 -26.35 27.12
C ALA A 214 37.79 -27.82 27.57
N ALA A 215 36.61 -28.44 27.42
CA ALA A 215 36.40 -29.86 27.74
C ALA A 215 37.21 -30.79 26.82
N ARG A 216 37.33 -30.45 25.53
CA ARG A 216 38.17 -31.19 24.57
C ARG A 216 39.64 -31.10 24.94
N GLU A 217 40.14 -29.90 25.22
CA GLU A 217 41.52 -29.70 25.66
C GLU A 217 41.82 -30.47 26.95
N LYS A 218 40.90 -30.44 27.92
CA LYS A 218 41.03 -31.21 29.16
C LYS A 218 41.08 -32.72 28.88
N SER A 219 40.17 -33.22 28.04
CA SER A 219 40.14 -34.64 27.66
C SER A 219 41.42 -35.08 26.93
N GLU A 220 42.04 -34.21 26.16
CA GLU A 220 43.32 -34.49 25.50
C GLU A 220 44.46 -34.58 26.51
N LYS A 221 44.54 -33.64 27.46
CA LYS A 221 45.52 -33.70 28.57
C LYS A 221 45.34 -34.96 29.42
N ASP A 222 44.11 -35.30 29.78
CA ASP A 222 43.81 -36.51 30.54
C ASP A 222 44.23 -37.78 29.77
N ARG A 223 44.05 -37.80 28.45
CA ARG A 223 44.52 -38.88 27.58
C ARG A 223 46.05 -38.97 27.59
N GLU A 224 46.77 -37.86 27.51
CA GLU A 224 48.23 -37.83 27.60
C GLU A 224 48.72 -38.37 28.95
N VAL A 225 48.13 -37.92 30.06
CA VAL A 225 48.45 -38.42 31.40
C VAL A 225 48.21 -39.93 31.49
N LEU A 226 47.08 -40.43 30.98
CA LEU A 226 46.80 -41.87 30.94
C LEU A 226 47.85 -42.63 30.12
N THR A 227 48.34 -42.08 29.00
CA THR A 227 49.41 -42.72 28.23
C THR A 227 50.73 -42.77 29.02
N GLN A 228 51.08 -41.71 29.75
CA GLN A 228 52.28 -41.66 30.59
C GLN A 228 52.21 -42.67 31.74
N VAL A 229 51.09 -42.69 32.48
CA VAL A 229 50.84 -43.65 33.56
C VAL A 229 50.92 -45.09 33.06
N ASN A 230 50.40 -45.37 31.86
CA ASN A 230 50.52 -46.70 31.26
C ASN A 230 51.98 -47.09 30.94
N VAL A 231 52.80 -46.15 30.49
CA VAL A 231 54.24 -46.37 30.26
C VAL A 231 54.95 -46.64 31.59
N GLU A 232 54.69 -45.85 32.62
CA GLU A 232 55.25 -46.06 33.96
C GLU A 232 54.83 -47.39 34.55
N MET A 233 53.55 -47.76 34.45
CA MET A 233 53.03 -49.05 34.90
C MET A 233 53.77 -50.21 34.22
N LYS A 234 54.05 -50.11 32.91
CA LYS A 234 54.86 -51.11 32.19
C LYS A 234 56.30 -51.16 32.72
N ARG A 235 56.93 -50.02 33.00
CA ARG A 235 58.26 -49.95 33.62
C ARG A 235 58.29 -50.61 34.99
N TRP A 236 57.34 -50.29 35.87
CA TRP A 236 57.22 -50.89 37.19
C TRP A 236 56.98 -52.41 37.14
N ARG A 237 56.15 -52.88 36.20
CA ARG A 237 55.98 -54.32 35.97
C ARG A 237 57.28 -55.00 35.56
N ALA A 238 58.05 -54.37 34.66
CA ALA A 238 59.34 -54.90 34.22
C ALA A 238 60.37 -54.94 35.36
N THR A 239 60.47 -53.87 36.17
CA THR A 239 61.38 -53.84 37.33
C THR A 239 60.98 -54.86 38.39
N ALA A 240 59.68 -54.96 38.71
CA ALA A 240 59.16 -55.96 39.64
C ALA A 240 59.44 -57.39 39.15
N ALA A 241 59.28 -57.68 37.86
CA ALA A 241 59.66 -58.96 37.27
C ALA A 241 61.16 -59.23 37.40
N GLY A 242 62.01 -58.20 37.24
CA GLY A 242 63.45 -58.27 37.46
C GLY A 242 63.82 -58.60 38.90
N TYR A 243 63.22 -57.91 39.89
CA TYR A 243 63.41 -58.22 41.31
C TYR A 243 62.92 -59.62 41.67
N LYS A 244 61.77 -60.03 41.14
CA LYS A 244 61.25 -61.39 41.31
C LYS A 244 62.28 -62.44 40.83
N LYS A 245 62.86 -62.24 39.64
CA LYS A 245 63.93 -63.12 39.12
C LYS A 245 65.16 -63.15 40.05
N LYS A 246 65.65 -61.98 40.48
CA LYS A 246 66.79 -61.88 41.42
C LYS A 246 66.50 -62.61 42.73
N TYR A 247 65.32 -62.41 43.32
CA TYR A 247 64.89 -63.08 44.54
C TYR A 247 64.92 -64.61 44.39
N TYR A 248 64.34 -65.16 43.31
CA TYR A 248 64.37 -66.60 43.07
C TYR A 248 65.80 -67.12 42.84
N ALA A 249 66.67 -66.37 42.16
CA ALA A 249 68.06 -66.74 41.98
C ALA A 249 68.83 -66.78 43.31
N SER A 250 68.71 -65.74 44.14
CA SER A 250 69.31 -65.72 45.49
C SER A 250 68.73 -66.80 46.39
N LYS A 251 67.43 -67.07 46.31
CA LYS A 251 66.79 -68.19 47.04
C LYS A 251 67.35 -69.54 46.60
N ALA A 252 67.53 -69.76 45.29
CA ALA A 252 68.12 -70.98 44.76
C ALA A 252 69.57 -71.16 45.26
N GLN A 253 70.38 -70.09 45.24
CA GLN A 253 71.73 -70.08 45.81
C GLN A 253 71.71 -70.46 47.30
N LEU A 254 70.86 -69.81 48.12
CA LEU A 254 70.73 -70.15 49.55
C LEU A 254 70.32 -71.59 49.78
N THR A 255 69.38 -72.13 48.97
CA THR A 255 69.01 -73.54 49.07
C THR A 255 70.17 -74.47 48.70
N SER A 256 71.00 -74.11 47.73
CA SER A 256 72.20 -74.89 47.38
C SER A 256 73.26 -74.84 48.48
N PHE A 257 73.50 -73.67 49.09
CA PHE A 257 74.39 -73.54 50.24
C PHE A 257 73.90 -74.33 51.46
N LYS A 258 72.58 -74.31 51.72
CA LYS A 258 71.99 -75.10 52.82
C LYS A 258 72.18 -76.60 52.58
N LYS A 259 72.00 -77.08 51.34
CA LYS A 259 72.26 -78.48 50.98
C LYS A 259 73.74 -78.86 51.15
N LEU A 260 74.67 -77.98 50.77
CA LEU A 260 76.11 -78.20 50.99
C LEU A 260 76.44 -78.25 52.48
N ALA A 261 75.87 -77.34 53.29
CA ALA A 261 76.10 -77.30 54.74
C ALA A 261 75.47 -78.50 55.49
N GLN A 262 74.38 -79.07 54.97
CA GLN A 262 73.75 -80.28 55.53
C GLN A 262 74.36 -81.57 54.98
N GLY A 263 75.20 -81.51 53.94
CA GLY A 263 75.79 -82.65 53.25
C GLY A 263 76.89 -83.41 53.99
N ASP A 264 77.21 -83.03 55.23
CA ASP A 264 78.16 -83.75 56.09
C ASP A 264 77.53 -84.36 57.35
N ILE A 265 76.20 -84.25 57.53
CA ILE A 265 75.49 -84.81 58.69
C ILE A 265 74.21 -85.51 58.21
N ASP A 266 74.40 -86.70 57.66
CA ASP A 266 73.63 -87.93 57.92
C ASP A 266 73.60 -88.83 56.70
N HIS A 267 74.61 -89.70 56.70
CA HIS A 267 74.47 -91.06 56.24
C HIS A 267 73.64 -91.82 57.30
N SER A 268 72.59 -92.54 56.87
CA SER A 268 71.69 -93.43 57.65
C SER A 268 70.51 -92.69 58.31
N SER A 269 69.28 -92.75 57.81
CA SER A 269 68.36 -93.92 57.81
C SER A 269 67.04 -93.43 57.18
N ASP A 270 66.57 -93.99 56.07
CA ASP A 270 65.68 -95.15 55.91
C ASP A 270 64.19 -94.93 56.27
N GLU A 271 63.36 -95.52 55.41
CA GLU A 271 61.94 -95.87 55.51
C GLU A 271 60.82 -94.83 55.25
N SER A 272 60.19 -95.05 54.08
CA SER A 272 58.77 -95.44 53.93
C SER A 272 57.66 -94.55 54.51
N LEU A 273 56.81 -94.00 53.64
CA LEU A 273 55.49 -94.61 53.33
C LEU A 273 54.72 -93.79 52.28
N GLN A 274 54.23 -94.50 51.26
CA GLN A 274 53.10 -94.10 50.40
C GLN A 274 51.83 -93.99 51.23
N ILE A 275 50.96 -93.00 50.97
CA ILE A 275 49.51 -93.20 50.92
C ILE A 275 48.91 -92.35 49.79
N VAL A 276 48.02 -93.03 49.08
CA VAL A 276 47.07 -92.68 48.00
C VAL A 276 46.42 -91.29 48.11
#